data_AF-A0A962IUM8-F1
#
_entry.id   AF-A0A962IUM8-F1
#
_cell.length_a   1.000
_cell.length_b   1.000
_cell.length_c   1.000
_cell.angle_alpha   90.00
_cell.angle_beta   90.00
_cell.angle_gamma   90.00
#
_symmetry.space_group_name_H-M   'P 1'
#
loop_
_entity.id
_entity.type
_entity.pdbx_description
1 polymer ?
#
loop_
_entity_poly.entity_id
_entity_poly.type
_entity_poly.pdbx_seq_one_letter_code
_entity_poly.pdbx_strand_id
1 'polypeptide(L)'
;MPPLSRKTSMDYLLVMVTIAGLLGVLQTFVIGRHFVIPTGILAATMLTGNLAWFGLAGQRWAKYLLFTIAVLIACHTFFALFWAKTPREMLGVWFLPVYAVVCVGFTLIAATYAQSNRLYRSA
;
A
#
# COMPACT_ATOMS: atom_id res chain seq x y z
N MET A 1 3.47 19.43 3.45
CA MET A 1 3.78 18.01 3.24
C MET A 1 5.29 17.86 3.15
N PRO A 2 5.91 16.90 3.85
CA PRO A 2 7.35 16.65 3.74
C PRO A 2 7.71 16.18 2.31
N PRO A 3 8.90 16.47 1.78
CA PRO A 3 9.25 16.13 0.40
C PRO A 3 9.27 14.61 0.16
N LEU A 4 9.05 14.20 -1.10
CA LEU A 4 9.17 12.82 -1.53
C LEU A 4 10.60 12.33 -1.27
N SER A 5 10.76 11.33 -0.42
CA SER A 5 12.04 10.77 -0.04
C SER A 5 11.89 9.29 0.30
N ARG A 6 13.02 8.57 0.44
CA ARG A 6 13.00 7.17 0.89
C ARG A 6 12.37 6.98 2.27
N LYS A 7 12.35 8.03 3.12
CA LYS A 7 11.70 8.00 4.44
C LYS A 7 10.17 8.04 4.35
N THR A 8 9.65 8.60 3.25
CA THR A 8 8.23 8.86 3.05
C THR A 8 7.61 8.00 1.94
N SER A 9 8.38 7.07 1.35
CA SER A 9 7.93 6.25 0.22
C SER A 9 6.64 5.47 0.50
N MET A 10 6.59 4.70 1.59
CA MET A 10 5.38 3.97 1.97
C MET A 10 4.23 4.89 2.39
N ASP A 11 4.53 6.02 3.03
CA ASP A 11 3.50 6.97 3.42
C ASP A 11 2.80 7.52 2.16
N TYR A 12 3.59 7.93 1.16
CA TYR A 12 3.08 8.45 -0.10
C TYR A 12 2.34 7.40 -0.92
N LEU A 13 2.80 6.14 -0.92
CA LEU A 13 2.02 5.04 -1.52
C LEU A 13 0.65 4.92 -0.86
N LEU A 14 0.59 5.01 0.48
CA LEU A 14 -0.68 4.93 1.18
C LEU A 14 -1.55 6.18 0.94
N VAL A 15 -0.96 7.38 0.79
CA VAL A 15 -1.68 8.58 0.32
C VAL A 15 -2.32 8.34 -1.04
N MET A 16 -1.60 7.73 -1.99
CA MET A 16 -2.17 7.43 -3.32
C MET A 16 -3.32 6.43 -3.22
N VAL A 17 -3.20 5.42 -2.36
CA VAL A 17 -4.31 4.48 -2.07
C VAL A 17 -5.50 5.21 -1.46
N THR A 18 -5.28 6.15 -0.54
CA THR A 18 -6.35 6.96 0.05
C THR A 18 -7.03 7.84 -1.01
N ILE A 19 -6.26 8.49 -1.90
CA ILE A 19 -6.83 9.29 -3.00
C ILE A 19 -7.66 8.39 -3.92
N ALA A 20 -7.14 7.22 -4.32
CA ALA A 20 -7.88 6.26 -5.13
C ALA A 20 -9.16 5.78 -4.43
N GLY A 21 -9.10 5.55 -3.12
CA GLY A 21 -10.25 5.19 -2.29
C GLY A 21 -11.31 6.30 -2.27
N LEU A 22 -10.91 7.56 -2.10
CA LEU A 22 -11.83 8.71 -2.16
C LEU A 22 -12.48 8.85 -3.54
N LEU A 23 -11.73 8.66 -4.61
CA LEU A 23 -12.26 8.63 -5.97
C LEU A 23 -13.23 7.46 -6.17
N GLY A 24 -12.94 6.29 -5.60
CA GLY A 24 -13.84 5.13 -5.59
C GLY A 24 -15.14 5.41 -4.85
N VAL A 25 -15.08 6.06 -3.68
CA VAL A 25 -16.27 6.52 -2.95
C VAL A 25 -17.09 7.47 -3.84
N LEU A 26 -16.47 8.50 -4.41
CA LEU A 26 -17.15 9.44 -5.31
C LEU A 26 -17.81 8.73 -6.50
N GLN A 27 -17.09 7.82 -7.14
CA GLN A 27 -17.59 7.03 -8.28
C GLN A 27 -18.83 6.23 -7.89
N THR A 28 -18.79 5.53 -6.75
CA THR A 28 -19.92 4.71 -6.28
C THR A 28 -21.13 5.54 -5.90
N PHE A 29 -20.93 6.73 -5.32
CA PHE A 29 -22.00 7.68 -5.02
C PHE A 29 -22.64 8.28 -6.28
N VAL A 30 -21.83 8.79 -7.21
CA VAL A 30 -22.31 9.52 -8.40
C VAL A 30 -22.90 8.59 -9.45
N ILE A 31 -22.20 7.50 -9.79
CA ILE A 31 -22.59 6.59 -10.88
C ILE A 31 -23.43 5.44 -10.35
N GLY A 32 -23.00 4.83 -9.23
CA GLY A 32 -23.64 3.63 -8.69
C GLY A 32 -24.97 3.89 -7.97
N ARG A 33 -25.22 5.12 -7.50
CA ARG A 33 -26.38 5.48 -6.66
C ARG A 33 -26.60 4.55 -5.45
N HIS A 34 -25.54 3.88 -4.99
CA HIS A 34 -25.59 3.02 -3.80
C HIS A 34 -25.18 3.85 -2.59
N PHE A 35 -26.03 3.91 -1.55
CA PHE A 35 -25.75 4.69 -0.34
C PHE A 35 -25.10 3.87 0.79
N VAL A 36 -25.28 2.54 0.81
CA VAL A 36 -24.78 1.66 1.89
C VAL A 36 -23.43 1.01 1.57
N ILE A 37 -23.21 0.59 0.32
CA ILE A 37 -21.92 0.02 -0.17
C ILE A 37 -20.72 0.98 -0.01
N PRO A 38 -20.86 2.32 -0.22
CA PRO A 38 -19.74 3.23 -0.07
C PRO A 38 -19.17 3.27 1.34
N THR A 39 -19.95 2.94 2.36
CA THR A 39 -19.51 3.03 3.77
C THR A 39 -18.30 2.13 4.04
N GLY A 40 -18.25 0.93 3.45
CA GLY A 40 -17.09 0.02 3.59
C GLY A 40 -15.83 0.59 2.93
N ILE A 41 -15.95 1.08 1.70
CA ILE A 41 -14.86 1.70 0.95
C ILE A 41 -14.39 2.98 1.67
N LEU A 42 -15.33 3.80 2.15
CA LEU A 42 -15.06 5.01 2.91
C LEU A 42 -14.33 4.71 4.21
N ALA A 43 -14.77 3.72 4.98
CA ALA A 43 -14.11 3.32 6.22
C ALA A 43 -12.66 2.89 5.96
N ALA A 44 -12.43 2.02 4.98
CA ALA A 44 -11.09 1.60 4.58
C ALA A 44 -10.23 2.79 4.11
N THR A 45 -10.83 3.72 3.35
CA THR A 45 -10.18 4.94 2.87
C THR A 45 -9.77 5.85 4.02
N MET A 46 -10.65 6.04 5.01
CA MET A 46 -10.35 6.85 6.20
C MET A 46 -9.27 6.22 7.07
N LEU A 47 -9.28 4.89 7.25
CA LEU A 47 -8.25 4.19 8.01
C LEU A 47 -6.88 4.32 7.34
N THR A 48 -6.81 4.08 6.02
CA THR A 48 -5.57 4.24 5.26
C THR A 48 -5.08 5.69 5.25
N GLY A 49 -6.00 6.67 5.12
CA GLY A 49 -5.66 8.08 5.16
C GLY A 49 -5.09 8.52 6.51
N ASN A 50 -5.68 8.07 7.61
CA ASN A 50 -5.15 8.33 8.95
C ASN A 50 -3.77 7.70 9.15
N LEU A 51 -3.59 6.45 8.72
CA LEU A 51 -2.29 5.80 8.81
C LEU A 51 -1.22 6.52 7.97
N ALA A 52 -1.57 6.96 6.76
CA ALA A 52 -0.69 7.75 5.91
C ALA A 52 -0.30 9.08 6.58
N TRP A 53 -1.29 9.75 7.19
CA TRP A 53 -1.07 10.99 7.94
C TRP A 53 -0.11 10.80 9.12
N PHE A 54 -0.33 9.78 9.96
CA PHE A 54 0.56 9.48 11.08
C PHE A 54 1.97 9.08 10.61
N GLY A 55 2.07 8.36 9.49
CA GLY A 55 3.35 8.07 8.84
C GLY A 55 4.09 9.34 8.41
N LEU A 56 3.41 10.27 7.72
CA LEU A 56 3.99 11.56 7.31
C LEU A 56 4.35 12.45 8.49
N ALA A 57 3.58 12.38 9.58
CA ALA A 57 3.88 13.07 10.84
C ALA A 57 5.08 12.46 11.60
N GLY A 58 5.67 11.38 11.10
CA GLY A 58 6.87 10.76 11.67
C GLY A 58 6.59 9.87 12.88
N GLN A 59 5.33 9.48 13.13
CA GLN A 59 4.98 8.62 14.26
C GLN A 59 5.57 7.23 14.07
N ARG A 60 6.42 6.79 15.01
CA ARG A 60 7.18 5.52 14.87
C ARG A 60 6.28 4.30 14.71
N TRP A 61 5.19 4.20 15.47
CA TRP A 61 4.26 3.06 15.37
C TRP A 61 3.65 2.96 13.96
N ALA A 62 3.30 4.09 13.35
CA ALA A 62 2.74 4.14 12.01
C ALA A 62 3.78 3.72 10.96
N LYS A 63 5.04 4.15 11.13
CA LYS A 63 6.15 3.72 10.29
C LYS A 63 6.38 2.20 10.36
N TYR A 64 6.33 1.60 11.55
CA TYR A 64 6.41 0.14 11.68
C TYR A 64 5.25 -0.56 10.97
N LEU A 65 4.01 -0.07 11.15
CA LEU A 65 2.86 -0.67 10.50
C LEU A 65 2.94 -0.58 8.98
N LEU A 66 3.34 0.57 8.43
CA LEU A 66 3.60 0.76 7.00
C LEU A 66 4.71 -0.16 6.48
N PHE A 67 5.80 -0.29 7.22
CA PHE A 67 6.85 -1.26 6.89
C PHE A 67 6.32 -2.69 6.87
N THR A 68 5.55 -3.10 7.88
CA THR A 68 4.95 -4.43 7.97
C THR A 68 4.02 -4.69 6.78
N ILE A 69 3.21 -3.71 6.38
CA ILE A 69 2.37 -3.81 5.17
C ILE A 69 3.24 -4.05 3.92
N ALA A 70 4.33 -3.30 3.76
CA ALA A 70 5.25 -3.47 2.63
C ALA A 70 5.85 -4.88 2.58
N VAL A 71 6.30 -5.40 3.72
CA VAL A 71 6.84 -6.76 3.85
C VAL A 71 5.77 -7.81 3.56
N LEU A 72 4.56 -7.64 4.08
CA LEU A 72 3.46 -8.56 3.81
C LEU A 72 3.14 -8.62 2.31
N ILE A 73 3.10 -7.48 1.62
CA ILE A 73 2.89 -7.43 0.17
C ILE A 73 4.03 -8.14 -0.56
N ALA A 74 5.28 -7.88 -0.20
CA ALA A 74 6.44 -8.54 -0.80
C ALA A 74 6.39 -10.07 -0.60
N CYS A 75 6.08 -10.55 0.61
CA CYS A 75 5.94 -11.97 0.88
C CYS A 75 4.77 -12.60 0.11
N HIS A 76 3.59 -11.97 0.11
CA HIS A 76 2.42 -12.49 -0.59
C HIS A 76 2.65 -12.57 -2.10
N THR A 77 3.28 -11.55 -2.68
CA THR A 77 3.60 -11.53 -4.12
C THR A 77 4.70 -12.53 -4.47
N PHE A 78 5.69 -12.72 -3.59
CA PHE A 78 6.68 -13.79 -3.70
C PHE A 78 6.00 -15.18 -3.72
N PHE A 79 5.14 -15.49 -2.76
CA PHE A 79 4.40 -16.75 -2.77
C PHE A 79 3.49 -16.88 -4.01
N ALA A 80 2.83 -15.79 -4.41
CA ALA A 80 1.96 -15.81 -5.56
C ALA A 80 2.72 -16.17 -6.86
N LEU A 81 3.96 -15.72 -7.04
CA LEU A 81 4.79 -16.05 -8.20
C LEU A 81 4.92 -17.56 -8.47
N PHE A 82 4.83 -18.38 -7.43
CA PHE A 82 4.97 -19.84 -7.54
C PHE A 82 3.62 -20.57 -7.44
N TRP A 83 2.72 -20.13 -6.56
CA TRP A 83 1.50 -20.91 -6.22
C TRP A 83 0.18 -20.28 -6.67
N ALA A 84 0.16 -19.04 -7.18
CA ALA A 84 -1.10 -18.40 -7.52
C ALA A 84 -1.75 -19.04 -8.76
N LYS A 85 -3.06 -19.34 -8.66
CA LYS A 85 -3.88 -19.82 -9.78
C LYS A 85 -4.69 -18.68 -10.40
N THR A 86 -5.59 -18.08 -9.62
CA THR A 86 -6.50 -17.01 -10.10
C THR A 86 -5.77 -15.81 -10.72
N PRO A 87 -4.73 -15.23 -10.10
CA PRO A 87 -3.99 -14.13 -10.73
C PRO A 87 -3.26 -14.50 -12.02
N ARG A 88 -2.80 -15.76 -12.15
CA ARG A 88 -2.20 -16.26 -13.39
C ARG A 88 -3.22 -16.33 -14.51
N GLU A 89 -4.43 -16.82 -14.21
CA GLU A 89 -5.53 -16.88 -15.17
C GLU A 89 -5.99 -15.48 -15.59
N MET A 90 -6.07 -14.52 -14.66
CA MET A 90 -6.49 -13.15 -14.95
C MET A 90 -5.48 -12.35 -15.78
N LEU A 91 -4.18 -12.48 -15.49
CA LEU A 91 -3.13 -11.69 -16.13
C LEU A 91 -2.47 -12.38 -17.33
N GLY A 92 -2.63 -13.70 -17.45
CA GLY A 92 -2.04 -14.50 -18.53
C GLY A 92 -0.54 -14.26 -18.64
N VAL A 93 -0.09 -13.85 -19.83
CA VAL A 93 1.33 -13.56 -20.13
C VAL A 93 1.91 -12.41 -19.28
N TRP A 94 1.07 -11.50 -18.80
CA TRP A 94 1.49 -10.38 -17.95
C TRP A 94 1.68 -10.77 -16.49
N PHE A 95 1.28 -11.97 -16.08
CA PHE A 95 1.37 -12.39 -14.69
C PHE A 95 2.80 -12.25 -14.15
N LEU A 96 3.76 -12.88 -14.81
CA LEU A 96 5.13 -12.91 -14.34
C LEU A 96 5.78 -11.52 -14.26
N PRO A 97 5.74 -10.68 -15.31
CA PRO A 97 6.35 -9.35 -15.22
C PRO A 97 5.66 -8.45 -14.17
N VAL A 98 4.33 -8.49 -14.06
CA VAL A 98 3.61 -7.68 -13.07
C VAL A 98 3.96 -8.12 -11.65
N TYR A 99 3.83 -9.41 -11.34
CA TYR A 99 4.11 -9.91 -9.98
C TYR A 99 5.59 -9.82 -9.62
N ALA A 100 6.51 -10.01 -10.58
CA ALA A 100 7.94 -9.84 -10.33
C ALA A 100 8.29 -8.39 -10.00
N VAL A 101 7.75 -7.43 -10.75
CA VAL A 101 7.96 -5.99 -10.49
C VAL A 101 7.37 -5.59 -9.14
N VAL A 102 6.16 -6.06 -8.80
CA VAL A 102 5.55 -5.76 -7.50
C VAL A 102 6.36 -6.39 -6.37
N CYS A 103 6.77 -7.65 -6.50
CA CYS A 103 7.58 -8.35 -5.49
C CYS A 103 8.89 -7.61 -5.24
N VAL A 104 9.71 -7.40 -6.28
CA VAL A 104 11.01 -6.73 -6.17
C VAL A 104 10.83 -5.28 -5.70
N GLY A 105 9.84 -4.56 -6.25
CA GLY A 105 9.53 -3.19 -5.88
C GLY A 105 9.21 -3.04 -4.40
N PHE A 106 8.30 -3.85 -3.86
CA PHE A 106 7.95 -3.79 -2.43
C PHE A 106 9.08 -4.28 -1.53
N THR A 107 9.89 -5.26 -1.94
CA THR A 107 11.10 -5.65 -1.20
C THR A 107 12.08 -4.48 -1.09
N LEU A 108 12.37 -3.79 -2.19
CA LEU A 108 13.27 -2.63 -2.21
C LEU A 108 12.71 -1.46 -1.40
N ILE A 109 11.41 -1.19 -1.51
CA ILE A 109 10.75 -0.15 -0.74
C ILE A 109 10.82 -0.48 0.76
N ALA A 110 10.49 -1.70 1.17
CA ALA A 110 10.57 -2.10 2.57
C ALA A 110 12.00 -1.95 3.13
N ALA A 111 13.01 -2.44 2.40
CA ALA A 111 14.41 -2.36 2.82
C ALA A 111 14.89 -0.90 2.96
N THR A 112 14.66 -0.08 1.93
CA THR A 112 15.10 1.33 1.94
C THR A 112 14.31 2.18 2.92
N TYR A 113 13.02 1.89 3.12
CA TYR A 113 12.17 2.58 4.08
C TYR A 113 12.59 2.29 5.52
N ALA A 114 12.87 1.02 5.85
CA ALA A 114 13.35 0.63 7.18
C ALA A 114 14.71 1.27 7.51
N GLN A 115 15.64 1.25 6.56
CA GLN A 115 16.96 1.88 6.71
C GLN A 115 16.84 3.38 6.90
N SER A 116 16.06 4.05 6.07
CA SER A 116 15.93 5.52 6.08
C SER A 116 15.23 6.03 7.34
N ASN A 117 14.27 5.25 7.87
CA ASN A 117 13.56 5.57 9.11
C ASN A 117 14.24 4.99 10.36
N ARG A 118 15.36 4.27 10.22
CA ARG A 118 16.11 3.63 11.31
C ARG A 118 15.21 2.76 12.22
N LEU A 119 14.27 2.02 11.63
CA LEU A 119 13.23 1.31 12.39
C LEU A 119 13.79 0.25 13.34
N TYR A 120 14.90 -0.40 13.01
CA TYR A 120 15.45 -1.48 13.84
C TYR A 120 16.90 -1.26 14.27
N ARG A 121 17.46 -0.08 14.01
CA ARG A 121 18.76 0.26 14.59
C ARG A 121 18.53 0.74 16.02
N SER A 122 19.15 0.04 16.98
CA SER A 122 19.33 0.56 18.33
C SER A 122 19.96 1.95 18.26
N ALA A 123 19.48 2.84 19.13
CA ALA A 123 19.97 4.21 19.26
C ALA A 123 21.47 4.23 19.57
#